data_AF-A0A960H4W4-F1
#
_entry.id   AF-A0A960H4W4-F1
#
_cell.length_a   1.000
_cell.length_b   1.000
_cell.length_c   1.000
_cell.angle_alpha   90.00
_cell.angle_beta   90.00
_cell.angle_gamma   90.00
#
_symmetry.space_group_name_H-M   'P 1'
#
loop_
_entity.id
_entity.type
_entity.pdbx_description
1 polymer ?
#
loop_
_entity_poly.entity_id
_entity_poly.type
_entity_poly.pdbx_seq_one_letter_code
_entity_poly.pdbx_strand_id
1 'polypeptide(L)'
;KGGLGTASAKLDSGVTVGAIVAVNSAGNVVDPATGLPWMAHLIDEFGLVAPPAEQIAALAARDAELNPLNTTIAVVATDAALSPAGCNRFAVAAQDGLAHTIRPAHTPLDGDTVFALATGRVEVAPDPDTPAAMSPETKLVATLGAAGA
;
A
#
# COMPACT_ATOMS: atom_id res chain seq x y z
N LYS A 1 -18.65 -0.79 0.04
CA LYS A 1 -18.57 0.05 1.27
C LYS A 1 -17.10 0.18 1.61
N GLY A 2 -16.61 1.39 1.86
CA GLY A 2 -15.22 1.63 2.28
C GLY A 2 -14.97 1.29 3.75
N GLY A 3 -13.83 1.72 4.29
CA GLY A 3 -13.48 1.47 5.68
C GLY A 3 -12.05 1.88 6.06
N LEU A 4 -11.68 1.60 7.30
CA LEU A 4 -10.31 1.71 7.81
C LEU A 4 -9.67 0.32 7.87
N GLY A 5 -8.44 0.20 7.37
CA GLY A 5 -7.63 -1.01 7.46
C GLY A 5 -6.22 -0.68 7.95
N THR A 6 -5.57 -1.64 8.60
CA THR A 6 -4.17 -1.50 9.03
C THR A 6 -3.45 -2.85 8.90
N ALA A 7 -2.15 -2.77 8.59
CA ALA A 7 -1.26 -3.92 8.50
C ALA A 7 0.14 -3.52 8.98
N SER A 8 0.96 -4.51 9.37
CA SER A 8 2.36 -4.29 9.69
C SER A 8 3.20 -5.51 9.39
N ALA A 9 4.49 -5.28 9.13
CA ALA A 9 5.48 -6.32 8.89
C ALA A 9 6.78 -5.96 9.60
N LYS A 10 7.49 -6.99 10.09
CA LYS A 10 8.85 -6.84 10.61
C LYS A 10 9.82 -7.36 9.56
N LEU A 11 10.81 -6.54 9.22
CA LEU A 11 11.84 -6.85 8.25
C LEU A 11 12.99 -7.62 8.90
N ASP A 12 13.78 -8.32 8.09
CA ASP A 12 14.97 -9.05 8.55
C ASP A 12 16.02 -8.14 9.21
N SER A 13 16.04 -6.86 8.84
CA SER A 13 16.87 -5.83 9.48
C SER A 13 16.44 -5.49 10.92
N GLY A 14 15.31 -6.04 11.39
CA GLY A 14 14.71 -5.74 12.69
C GLY A 14 13.79 -4.52 12.68
N VAL A 15 13.77 -3.75 11.58
CA VAL A 15 12.88 -2.60 11.35
C VAL A 15 11.43 -3.06 11.23
N THR A 16 10.52 -2.27 11.77
CA THR A 16 9.07 -2.44 11.61
C THR A 16 8.54 -1.46 10.58
N VAL A 17 7.64 -1.94 9.73
CA VAL A 17 6.82 -1.12 8.81
C VAL A 17 5.36 -1.35 9.16
N GLY A 18 4.57 -0.28 9.17
CA GLY A 18 3.13 -0.34 9.37
C GLY A 18 2.41 0.57 8.39
N ALA A 19 1.18 0.23 8.07
CA ALA A 19 0.28 1.04 7.26
C ALA A 19 -1.09 1.15 7.93
N ILE A 20 -1.72 2.30 7.80
CA ILE A 20 -3.14 2.50 8.08
C ILE A 20 -3.76 3.27 6.92
N VAL A 21 -4.89 2.79 6.42
CA VAL A 21 -5.52 3.30 5.20
C VAL A 21 -7.01 3.49 5.42
N ALA A 22 -7.50 4.69 5.12
CA ALA A 22 -8.92 5.00 4.96
C ALA A 22 -9.28 4.87 3.48
N VAL A 23 -10.04 3.82 3.14
CA VAL A 23 -10.41 3.49 1.76
C VAL A 23 -11.81 4.01 1.45
N ASN A 24 -11.90 4.96 0.53
CA ASN A 24 -13.12 5.43 -0.12
C ASN A 24 -12.85 5.65 -1.61
N SER A 25 -12.29 4.63 -2.29
CA SER A 25 -11.83 4.72 -3.68
C SER A 25 -12.95 4.68 -4.71
N ALA A 26 -12.72 5.31 -5.87
CA ALA A 26 -13.56 5.12 -7.06
C ALA A 26 -13.38 3.70 -7.64
N GLY A 27 -12.14 3.20 -7.60
CA GLY A 27 -11.79 1.88 -8.09
C GLY A 27 -12.26 0.73 -7.20
N ASN A 28 -12.28 -0.46 -7.80
CA ASN A 28 -12.58 -1.71 -7.12
C ASN A 28 -11.37 -2.23 -6.34
N VAL A 29 -11.62 -2.65 -5.10
CA VAL A 29 -10.64 -3.38 -4.26
C VAL A 29 -10.73 -4.90 -4.40
N VAL A 30 -11.75 -5.37 -5.10
CA VAL A 30 -12.04 -6.76 -5.40
C VAL A 30 -11.93 -6.96 -6.91
N ASP A 31 -11.30 -8.05 -7.33
CA ASP A 31 -11.28 -8.49 -8.71
C ASP A 31 -12.67 -8.99 -9.12
N PRO A 32 -13.37 -8.31 -10.06
CA PRO A 32 -14.70 -8.73 -10.49
C PRO A 32 -14.74 -10.11 -11.16
N ALA A 33 -13.60 -10.63 -11.63
CA ALA A 33 -13.53 -11.95 -12.25
C ALA A 33 -13.50 -13.09 -11.23
N THR A 34 -12.93 -12.85 -10.04
CA THR A 34 -12.74 -13.90 -9.02
C THR A 34 -13.55 -13.67 -7.75
N GLY A 35 -14.02 -12.44 -7.51
CA GLY A 35 -14.67 -12.04 -6.28
C GLY A 35 -13.73 -11.96 -5.06
N LEU A 36 -12.41 -12.14 -5.27
CA LEU A 36 -11.38 -12.01 -4.25
C LEU A 36 -10.70 -10.64 -4.33
N PRO A 37 -10.05 -10.16 -3.26
CA PRO A 37 -9.21 -8.97 -3.32
C PRO A 37 -8.16 -9.09 -4.43
N TRP A 38 -7.79 -7.96 -5.04
CA TRP A 38 -6.59 -7.92 -5.87
C TRP A 38 -5.40 -8.42 -5.04
N MET A 39 -4.49 -9.16 -5.69
CA MET A 39 -3.33 -9.78 -5.03
C MET A 39 -3.67 -10.72 -3.86
N ALA A 40 -4.82 -11.40 -3.88
CA ALA A 40 -5.20 -12.34 -2.82
C ALA A 40 -4.11 -13.36 -2.44
N HIS A 41 -3.26 -13.77 -3.39
CA HIS A 41 -2.11 -14.67 -3.16
C HIS A 41 -1.06 -14.14 -2.15
N LEU A 42 -1.00 -12.83 -1.92
CA LEU A 42 -0.10 -12.24 -0.91
C LEU A 42 -0.66 -12.36 0.51
N ILE A 43 -1.94 -12.70 0.64
CA ILE A 43 -2.66 -12.75 1.90
C ILE A 43 -3.34 -14.11 2.12
N ASP A 44 -2.74 -15.17 1.55
CA ASP A 44 -3.21 -16.56 1.64
C ASP A 44 -3.39 -17.03 3.10
N GLU A 45 -2.67 -16.41 4.05
CA GLU A 45 -2.82 -16.67 5.49
C GLU A 45 -4.23 -16.45 6.03
N PHE A 46 -5.04 -15.59 5.39
CA PHE A 46 -6.43 -15.37 5.79
C PHE A 46 -7.40 -16.42 5.23
N GLY A 47 -6.92 -17.33 4.37
CA GLY A 47 -7.71 -18.44 3.84
C GLY A 47 -8.97 -17.98 3.10
N LEU A 48 -8.88 -16.88 2.34
CA LEU A 48 -10.01 -16.34 1.60
C LEU A 48 -10.47 -17.34 0.54
N VAL A 49 -11.79 -17.53 0.46
CA VAL A 49 -12.42 -18.41 -0.53
C VAL A 49 -13.28 -17.56 -1.46
N ALA A 50 -13.19 -17.85 -2.76
CA ALA A 50 -13.99 -17.16 -3.76
C ALA A 50 -15.50 -17.28 -3.42
N PRO A 51 -16.27 -16.19 -3.54
CA PRO A 51 -17.72 -16.24 -3.38
C PRO A 51 -18.38 -17.17 -4.42
N PRO A 52 -19.64 -17.58 -4.21
CA PRO A 52 -20.43 -18.27 -5.22
C PRO A 52 -20.49 -17.51 -6.55
N ALA A 53 -20.59 -18.25 -7.65
CA ALA A 53 -20.54 -17.70 -9.01
C ALA A 53 -21.63 -16.65 -9.27
N GLU A 54 -22.83 -16.80 -8.68
CA GLU A 54 -23.89 -15.80 -8.81
C GLU A 54 -23.53 -14.45 -8.17
N GLN A 55 -22.75 -14.45 -7.09
CA GLN A 55 -22.31 -13.22 -6.43
C GLN A 55 -21.21 -12.52 -7.23
N ILE A 56 -20.31 -13.30 -7.83
CA ILE A 56 -19.28 -12.78 -8.73
C ILE A 56 -19.94 -12.14 -9.96
N ALA A 57 -20.90 -12.83 -10.57
CA ALA A 57 -21.66 -12.29 -11.70
C ALA A 57 -22.43 -11.01 -11.33
N ALA A 58 -23.04 -10.97 -10.14
CA ALA A 58 -23.73 -9.78 -9.65
C ALA A 58 -22.77 -8.60 -9.41
N LEU A 59 -21.55 -8.85 -8.92
CA LEU A 59 -20.51 -7.83 -8.78
C LEU A 59 -20.05 -7.30 -10.15
N ALA A 60 -19.78 -8.19 -11.10
CA ALA A 60 -19.32 -7.83 -12.44
C ALA A 60 -20.37 -7.04 -13.25
N ALA A 61 -21.66 -7.28 -12.97
CA ALA A 61 -22.78 -6.58 -13.62
C ALA A 61 -23.13 -5.23 -12.95
N ARG A 62 -22.49 -4.87 -11.83
CA ARG A 62 -22.71 -3.56 -11.23
C ARG A 62 -22.07 -2.48 -12.09
N ASP A 63 -22.90 -1.52 -12.51
CA ASP A 63 -22.39 -0.27 -13.04
C ASP A 63 -21.51 0.41 -11.99
N ALA A 64 -20.38 0.96 -12.43
CA ALA A 64 -19.56 1.80 -11.57
C ALA A 64 -20.40 3.03 -11.18
N GLU A 65 -20.89 3.05 -9.93
CA GLU A 65 -21.53 4.24 -9.38
C GLU A 65 -20.49 5.35 -9.37
N LEU A 66 -20.62 6.30 -10.29
CA LEU A 66 -19.80 7.51 -10.32
C LEU A 66 -20.17 8.39 -9.13
N ASN A 67 -19.58 8.10 -7.97
CA ASN A 67 -19.59 9.02 -6.85
C ASN A 67 -18.51 10.09 -7.12
N PRO A 68 -18.86 11.38 -7.22
CA PRO A 68 -17.92 12.42 -7.64
C PRO A 68 -16.84 12.77 -6.60
N LEU A 69 -16.86 12.18 -5.40
CA LEU A 69 -15.90 12.45 -4.32
C LEU A 69 -15.40 11.14 -3.69
N ASN A 70 -14.34 10.59 -4.27
CA ASN A 70 -13.64 9.42 -3.75
C ASN A 70 -12.25 9.83 -3.23
N THR A 71 -11.75 9.18 -2.19
CA THR A 71 -10.47 9.52 -1.56
C THR A 71 -9.92 8.30 -0.83
N THR A 72 -8.69 7.91 -1.13
CA THR A 72 -7.92 6.98 -0.29
C THR A 72 -6.83 7.73 0.44
N ILE A 73 -6.86 7.73 1.77
CA ILE A 73 -5.84 8.39 2.60
C ILE A 73 -5.08 7.32 3.36
N ALA A 74 -3.77 7.26 3.14
CA ALA A 74 -2.89 6.31 3.80
C ALA A 74 -1.82 7.01 4.64
N VAL A 75 -1.42 6.32 5.70
CA VAL A 75 -0.20 6.60 6.44
C VAL A 75 0.63 5.33 6.42
N VAL A 76 1.87 5.44 5.95
CA VAL A 76 2.91 4.43 6.13
C VAL A 76 3.90 4.90 7.19
N ALA A 77 4.27 4.03 8.10
CA ALA A 77 5.11 4.35 9.25
C ALA A 77 6.22 3.33 9.41
N THR A 78 7.39 3.79 9.85
CA THR A 78 8.51 2.91 10.21
C THR A 78 9.21 3.38 11.48
N ASP A 79 9.87 2.44 12.17
CA ASP A 79 10.78 2.74 13.26
C ASP A 79 12.22 3.03 12.81
N ALA A 80 12.54 2.81 11.53
CA ALA A 80 13.84 3.17 10.97
C ALA A 80 14.11 4.68 11.04
N ALA A 81 15.37 5.05 11.21
CA ALA A 81 15.84 6.42 10.98
C ALA A 81 15.88 6.73 9.48
N LEU A 82 15.14 7.75 9.07
CA LEU A 82 15.11 8.26 7.71
C LEU A 82 15.23 9.77 7.68
N SER A 83 15.96 10.28 6.70
CA SER A 83 15.92 11.67 6.32
C SER A 83 14.54 12.09 5.80
N PRO A 84 14.22 13.41 5.78
CA PRO A 84 13.00 13.90 5.14
C PRO A 84 12.84 13.46 3.67
N ALA A 85 13.96 13.36 2.94
CA ALA A 85 13.96 12.87 1.56
C ALA A 85 13.66 11.37 1.48
N GLY A 86 14.20 10.58 2.41
CA GLY A 86 13.89 9.16 2.56
C GLY A 86 12.40 8.92 2.86
N CYS A 87 11.81 9.69 3.78
CA CYS A 87 10.37 9.65 4.07
C CYS A 87 9.54 10.00 2.83
N ASN A 88 9.91 11.06 2.10
CA ASN A 88 9.20 11.43 0.87
C ASN A 88 9.24 10.29 -0.14
N ARG A 89 10.41 9.68 -0.35
CA ARG A 89 10.54 8.57 -1.30
C ARG A 89 9.79 7.31 -0.84
N PHE A 90 9.74 7.06 0.47
CA PHE A 90 8.93 5.98 1.04
C PHE A 90 7.43 6.20 0.79
N ALA A 91 6.92 7.42 1.00
CA ALA A 91 5.53 7.76 0.67
C ALA A 91 5.22 7.56 -0.82
N VAL A 92 6.14 7.95 -1.71
CA VAL A 92 5.99 7.76 -3.16
C VAL A 92 5.94 6.27 -3.51
N ALA A 93 6.82 5.44 -2.94
CA ALA A 93 6.81 4.00 -3.21
C ALA A 93 5.53 3.33 -2.70
N ALA A 94 5.03 3.73 -1.53
CA ALA A 94 3.80 3.17 -0.97
C ALA A 94 2.52 3.48 -1.78
N GLN A 95 2.54 4.46 -2.69
CA GLN A 95 1.45 4.66 -3.66
C GLN A 95 1.27 3.43 -4.57
N ASP A 96 2.35 2.68 -4.85
CA ASP A 96 2.27 1.46 -5.67
C ASP A 96 1.34 0.41 -5.02
N GLY A 97 1.29 0.35 -3.69
CA GLY A 97 0.35 -0.52 -2.97
C GLY A 97 -1.11 -0.16 -3.20
N LEU A 98 -1.42 1.14 -3.29
CA LEU A 98 -2.76 1.59 -3.69
C LEU A 98 -3.05 1.17 -5.14
N ALA A 99 -2.12 1.38 -6.06
CA ALA A 99 -2.28 1.01 -7.47
C ALA A 99 -2.41 -0.51 -7.68
N HIS A 100 -1.78 -1.33 -6.83
CA HIS A 100 -1.92 -2.77 -6.89
C HIS A 100 -3.27 -3.27 -6.37
N THR A 101 -3.80 -2.63 -5.32
CA THR A 101 -4.97 -3.10 -4.57
C THR A 101 -6.28 -2.37 -4.92
N ILE A 102 -6.23 -1.31 -5.73
CA ILE A 102 -7.38 -0.51 -6.16
C ILE A 102 -7.33 -0.36 -7.69
N ARG A 103 -8.42 -0.70 -8.39
CA ARG A 103 -8.47 -0.62 -9.87
C ARG A 103 -9.75 0.01 -10.41
N PRO A 104 -9.67 1.12 -11.17
CA PRO A 104 -8.48 1.99 -11.32
C PRO A 104 -8.17 2.76 -10.03
N ALA A 105 -6.88 3.02 -9.76
CA ALA A 105 -6.43 3.97 -8.74
C ALA A 105 -6.05 5.31 -9.37
N HIS A 106 -5.85 6.36 -8.56
CA HIS A 106 -5.33 7.66 -8.99
C HIS A 106 -6.14 8.31 -10.11
N THR A 107 -7.46 8.10 -10.11
CA THR A 107 -8.31 8.78 -11.09
C THR A 107 -8.40 10.26 -10.77
N PRO A 108 -8.78 11.13 -11.73
CA PRO A 108 -9.01 12.55 -11.44
C PRO A 108 -10.09 12.82 -10.39
N LEU A 109 -10.89 11.82 -10.03
CA LEU A 109 -11.92 11.88 -9.00
C LEU A 109 -11.44 11.38 -7.63
N ASP A 110 -10.23 10.84 -7.55
CA ASP A 110 -9.63 10.33 -6.31
C ASP A 110 -8.67 11.36 -5.69
N GLY A 111 -8.87 11.63 -4.40
CA GLY A 111 -7.93 12.42 -3.58
C GLY A 111 -6.80 11.58 -2.96
N ASP A 112 -6.24 10.62 -3.68
CA ASP A 112 -5.28 9.64 -3.14
C ASP A 112 -4.05 10.32 -2.52
N THR A 113 -3.85 10.12 -1.23
CA THR A 113 -2.75 10.76 -0.47
C THR A 113 -2.10 9.77 0.48
N VAL A 114 -0.77 9.64 0.38
CA VAL A 114 0.04 8.82 1.28
C VAL A 114 0.98 9.72 2.08
N PHE A 115 0.93 9.62 3.41
CA PHE A 115 1.89 10.24 4.32
C PHE A 115 2.89 9.20 4.83
N ALA A 116 4.16 9.55 4.92
CA ALA A 116 5.19 8.71 5.54
C ALA A 116 5.66 9.29 6.88
N LEU A 117 5.83 8.42 7.87
CA LEU A 117 6.42 8.75 9.17
C LEU A 117 7.58 7.81 9.49
N ALA A 118 8.66 8.37 10.03
CA ALA A 118 9.80 7.62 10.55
C ALA A 118 10.04 8.06 11.99
N THR A 119 9.99 7.12 12.95
CA THR A 119 10.19 7.46 14.37
C THR A 119 11.66 7.55 14.76
N GLY A 120 12.58 7.06 13.92
CA GLY A 120 14.02 7.17 14.14
C GLY A 120 14.56 6.36 15.32
N ARG A 121 13.90 5.26 15.68
CA ARG A 121 14.29 4.41 16.82
C ARG A 121 15.30 3.33 16.45
N VAL A 122 15.36 2.96 15.17
CA VAL A 122 16.25 1.92 14.65
C VAL A 122 17.18 2.52 13.61
N GLU A 123 18.47 2.55 13.92
CA GLU A 123 19.51 2.91 12.96
C GLU A 123 19.87 1.68 12.12
N VAL A 124 19.84 1.83 10.81
CA VAL A 124 20.25 0.78 9.87
C VAL A 124 21.51 1.25 9.17
N ALA A 125 22.60 0.50 9.32
CA ALA A 125 23.84 0.82 8.65
C ALA A 125 23.63 0.86 7.13
N PRO A 126 24.15 1.89 6.44
CA PRO A 126 24.14 1.91 4.99
C PRO A 126 24.80 0.66 4.43
N ASP A 127 24.24 0.14 3.35
CA ASP A 127 24.82 -1.00 2.68
C ASP A 127 26.13 -0.59 1.98
N PRO A 128 27.24 -1.34 2.20
CA PRO A 128 28.57 -0.97 1.72
C PRO A 128 28.68 -0.96 0.19
N ASP A 129 27.80 -1.65 -0.52
CA ASP A 129 27.77 -1.71 -1.98
C ASP A 129 26.94 -0.57 -2.60
N THR A 130 26.34 0.31 -1.78
CA THR A 130 25.63 1.48 -2.28
C THR A 130 26.63 2.45 -2.93
N PRO A 131 26.48 2.81 -4.22
CA PRO A 131 27.40 3.72 -4.89
C PRO A 131 27.48 5.06 -4.14
N ALA A 132 28.69 5.61 -4.00
CA ALA A 132 28.92 6.87 -3.27
C ALA A 132 28.17 8.09 -3.84
N ALA A 133 27.73 8.02 -5.10
CA ALA A 133 26.91 9.05 -5.74
C ALA A 133 25.43 8.98 -5.36
N MET A 134 24.98 7.91 -4.68
CA MET A 134 23.60 7.71 -4.26
C MET A 134 23.43 8.03 -2.77
N SER A 135 22.17 8.21 -2.34
CA SER A 135 21.87 8.33 -0.91
C SER A 135 22.27 7.05 -0.18
N PRO A 136 22.92 7.12 1.00
CA PRO A 136 23.17 5.95 1.85
C PRO A 136 21.89 5.20 2.25
N GLU A 137 20.74 5.89 2.22
CA GLU A 137 19.43 5.33 2.57
C GLU A 137 18.78 4.55 1.40
N THR A 138 19.39 4.53 0.21
CA THR A 138 18.77 4.01 -1.02
C THR A 138 18.22 2.59 -0.84
N LYS A 139 19.04 1.65 -0.33
CA LYS A 139 18.61 0.26 -0.16
C LYS A 139 17.54 0.14 0.92
N LEU A 140 17.69 0.85 2.03
CA LEU A 140 16.69 0.87 3.10
C LEU A 140 15.34 1.37 2.58
N VAL A 141 15.31 2.52 1.89
CA VAL A 141 14.08 3.09 1.32
C VAL A 141 13.47 2.16 0.28
N ALA A 142 14.28 1.44 -0.51
CA ALA A 142 13.76 0.44 -1.45
C ALA A 142 13.07 -0.73 -0.71
N THR A 143 13.68 -1.25 0.35
CA THR A 143 13.08 -2.32 1.17
C THR A 143 11.82 -1.84 1.89
N LEU A 144 11.84 -0.63 2.45
CA LEU A 144 10.67 -0.02 3.08
C LEU A 144 9.55 0.18 2.07
N GLY A 145 9.86 0.72 0.89
CA GLY A 145 8.91 0.91 -0.20
C GLY A 145 8.25 -0.41 -0.62
N ALA A 146 9.04 -1.47 -0.80
CA ALA A 146 8.53 -2.80 -1.12
C ALA A 146 7.66 -3.40 -0.01
N ALA A 147 7.93 -3.08 1.26
CA ALA A 147 7.14 -3.56 2.39
C ALA A 147 5.86 -2.71 2.65
N GLY A 148 5.87 -1.44 2.23
CA GLY A 148 4.73 -0.54 2.34
C GLY A 148 3.78 -0.55 1.16
N ALA A 149 4.16 -1.22 0.05
CA ALA A 149 3.37 -1.42 -1.16
C ALA A 149 2.76 -2.83 -1.18
#